data_AF-X1UWR1-F1
#
_entry.id   AF-X1UWR1-F1
#
_cell.length_a   1.000
_cell.length_b   1.000
_cell.length_c   1.000
_cell.angle_alpha   90.00
_cell.angle_beta   90.00
_cell.angle_gamma   90.00
#
_symmetry.space_group_name_H-M   'P 1'
#
loop_
_entity.id
_entity.type
_entity.pdbx_description
1 polymer ?
#
loop_
_entity_poly.entity_id
_entity_poly.type
_entity_poly.pdbx_seq_one_letter_code
_entity_poly.pdbx_strand_id
1 'polypeptide(L)'
;MVIKYNMGKNEYRNWIVGETDFQPAYLGKYETIFTLSNGYMGVRAATEETYREETRGCYVAGLFDKFPGEVTELANIPDWLNIDLKLDGEKFDLKTGKILSYQRQLNI
;
A
#
# COMPACT_ATOMS: atom_id res chain seq x y z
N MET A 1 -11.55 -2.33 -11.94
CA MET A 1 -10.72 -1.15 -11.61
C MET A 1 -11.63 0.02 -11.32
N VAL A 2 -11.75 0.42 -10.05
CA VAL A 2 -12.55 1.59 -9.66
C VAL A 2 -11.74 2.42 -8.68
N ILE A 3 -10.80 3.21 -9.21
CA ILE A 3 -10.25 4.34 -8.46
C ILE A 3 -11.23 5.52 -8.61
N LYS A 4 -11.52 6.19 -7.51
CA LYS A 4 -12.39 7.37 -7.48
C LYS A 4 -11.55 8.58 -7.09
N TYR A 5 -11.51 9.60 -7.93
CA TYR A 5 -10.71 10.81 -7.71
C TYR A 5 -11.47 11.95 -7.01
N ASN A 6 -12.76 11.73 -6.72
CA ASN A 6 -13.67 12.74 -6.21
C ASN A 6 -14.48 12.23 -5.00
N MET A 7 -13.88 11.41 -4.15
CA MET A 7 -14.58 10.85 -2.99
C MET A 7 -14.88 11.87 -1.89
N GLY A 8 -14.13 12.96 -1.85
CA GLY A 8 -14.26 13.97 -0.82
C GLY A 8 -15.50 14.85 -1.01
N LYS A 9 -15.99 15.41 0.11
CA LYS A 9 -17.16 16.29 0.17
C LYS A 9 -16.79 17.58 0.91
N ASN A 10 -17.57 18.63 0.70
CA ASN A 10 -17.38 19.94 1.33
C ASN A 10 -15.95 20.47 1.10
N GLU A 11 -15.21 20.79 2.16
CA GLU A 11 -13.82 21.25 2.12
C GLU A 11 -12.85 20.23 1.50
N TYR A 12 -13.19 18.93 1.51
CA TYR A 12 -12.38 17.87 0.91
C TYR A 12 -12.75 17.57 -0.55
N ARG A 13 -13.64 18.35 -1.17
CA ARG A 13 -14.02 18.12 -2.57
C ARG A 13 -12.79 18.14 -3.47
N ASN A 14 -12.61 17.08 -4.25
CA ASN A 14 -11.45 16.83 -5.12
C ASN A 14 -10.10 16.63 -4.40
N TRP A 15 -10.10 16.49 -3.07
CA TRP A 15 -8.91 16.21 -2.27
C TRP A 15 -8.78 14.73 -1.85
N ILE A 16 -9.81 13.92 -2.07
CA ILE A 16 -9.79 12.50 -1.69
C ILE A 16 -9.78 11.60 -2.92
N VAL A 17 -8.69 10.87 -3.06
CA VAL A 17 -8.56 9.73 -3.97
C VAL A 17 -8.89 8.46 -3.19
N GLY A 18 -9.66 7.53 -3.77
CA GLY A 18 -9.98 6.29 -3.08
C GLY A 18 -10.18 5.05 -3.96
N GLU A 19 -10.02 3.90 -3.32
CA GLU A 19 -10.32 2.57 -3.83
C GLU A 19 -11.56 2.06 -3.07
N THR A 20 -12.59 1.62 -3.79
CA THR A 20 -13.86 1.18 -3.18
C THR A 20 -14.06 -0.32 -3.16
N ASP A 21 -13.17 -1.07 -3.81
CA ASP A 21 -13.29 -2.52 -3.95
C ASP A 21 -11.89 -3.14 -3.89
N PHE A 22 -11.72 -4.13 -3.03
CA PHE A 22 -10.47 -4.88 -2.93
C PHE A 22 -10.35 -5.84 -4.11
N GLN A 23 -9.29 -5.68 -4.90
CA GLN A 23 -9.00 -6.54 -6.04
C GLN A 23 -7.53 -6.95 -6.01
N PRO A 24 -7.18 -8.21 -5.63
CA PRO A 24 -5.79 -8.66 -5.49
C PRO A 24 -4.91 -8.42 -6.73
N ALA A 25 -5.51 -8.51 -7.93
CA ALA A 25 -4.82 -8.25 -9.19
C ALA A 25 -4.32 -6.80 -9.36
N TYR A 26 -4.75 -5.86 -8.50
CA TYR A 26 -4.37 -4.45 -8.57
C TYR A 26 -3.58 -3.96 -7.36
N LEU A 27 -3.15 -4.84 -6.44
CA LEU A 27 -2.38 -4.44 -5.24
C LEU A 27 -1.18 -3.56 -5.58
N GLY A 28 -0.29 -4.01 -6.47
CA GLY A 28 0.89 -3.23 -6.87
C GLY A 28 0.60 -1.84 -7.45
N LYS A 29 -0.52 -1.69 -8.17
CA LYS A 29 -0.96 -0.39 -8.70
C LYS A 29 -1.39 0.53 -7.56
N TYR A 30 -2.17 0.00 -6.64
CA TYR A 30 -2.75 0.70 -5.53
C TYR A 30 -1.71 1.08 -4.46
N GLU A 31 -0.76 0.20 -4.18
CA GLU A 31 0.43 0.49 -3.39
C GLU A 31 1.21 1.71 -3.89
N THR A 32 1.33 1.85 -5.22
CA THR A 32 2.00 2.99 -5.86
C THR A 32 1.19 4.27 -5.70
N ILE A 33 -0.11 4.22 -6.01
CA ILE A 33 -0.99 5.39 -6.00
C ILE A 33 -1.15 5.98 -4.60
N PHE A 34 -1.21 5.12 -3.57
CA PHE A 34 -1.45 5.53 -2.19
C PHE A 34 -0.15 5.71 -1.37
N THR A 35 1.03 5.60 -2.01
CA THR A 35 2.34 5.77 -1.35
C THR A 35 2.42 7.09 -0.58
N LEU A 36 2.95 7.03 0.65
CA LEU A 36 3.22 8.21 1.46
C LEU A 36 4.73 8.48 1.50
N SER A 37 5.10 9.75 1.47
CA SER A 37 6.50 10.19 1.53
C SER A 37 6.61 11.60 2.09
N ASN A 38 7.74 11.90 2.72
CA ASN A 38 8.09 13.23 3.22
C ASN A 38 9.39 13.77 2.61
N GLY A 39 9.89 13.17 1.52
CA GLY A 39 11.14 13.52 0.87
C GLY A 39 12.40 12.92 1.53
N TYR A 40 12.35 12.56 2.82
CA TYR A 40 13.39 11.81 3.51
C TYR A 40 13.14 10.30 3.46
N MET A 41 11.88 9.88 3.65
CA MET A 41 11.48 8.48 3.65
C MET A 41 10.18 8.33 2.86
N GLY A 42 10.06 7.23 2.12
CA GLY A 42 8.85 6.84 1.40
C GLY A 42 8.45 5.40 1.70
N VAL A 43 7.16 5.15 1.83
CA VAL A 43 6.61 3.81 2.07
C VAL A 43 5.48 3.54 1.08
N ARG A 44 5.60 2.44 0.34
CA ARG A 44 4.53 1.96 -0.54
C ARG A 44 3.33 1.60 0.31
N ALA A 45 2.13 1.93 -0.17
CA ALA A 45 0.89 1.67 0.55
C ALA A 45 0.40 0.24 0.35
N ALA A 46 1.27 -0.72 0.67
CA ALA A 46 0.85 -2.11 0.84
C ALA A 46 -0.15 -2.17 1.99
N THR A 47 -1.13 -3.04 1.83
CA THR A 47 -2.04 -3.41 2.91
C THR A 47 -1.25 -3.95 4.09
N GLU A 48 -1.77 -3.75 5.30
CA GLU A 48 -1.14 -4.19 6.52
C GLU A 48 -1.00 -5.73 6.55
N GLU A 49 -2.00 -6.46 6.05
CA GLU A 49 -1.90 -7.91 5.88
C GLU A 49 -0.93 -8.31 4.75
N THR A 50 -0.53 -9.59 4.72
CA THR A 50 0.38 -10.14 3.70
C THR A 50 -0.40 -10.83 2.58
N TYR A 51 -0.18 -10.39 1.35
CA TYR A 51 -0.67 -11.02 0.12
C TYR A 51 0.47 -11.53 -0.77
N ARG A 52 0.17 -12.36 -1.78
CA ARG A 52 1.20 -12.90 -2.68
C ARG A 52 1.51 -11.91 -3.80
N GLU A 53 0.51 -11.12 -4.18
CA GLU A 53 0.51 -10.19 -5.31
C GLU A 53 1.01 -8.79 -4.93
N GLU A 54 1.43 -8.60 -3.67
CA GLU A 54 1.89 -7.31 -3.15
C GLU A 54 3.34 -7.01 -3.51
N THR A 55 3.71 -5.73 -3.50
CA THR A 55 5.09 -5.27 -3.61
C THR A 55 5.37 -4.27 -2.49
N ARG A 56 5.78 -4.78 -1.33
CA ARG A 56 6.14 -3.94 -0.18
C ARG A 56 7.44 -3.20 -0.45
N GLY A 57 7.54 -1.96 0.00
CA GLY A 57 8.75 -1.16 -0.17
C GLY A 57 8.80 0.01 0.80
N CYS A 58 9.92 0.14 1.49
CA CYS A 58 10.24 1.28 2.35
C CYS A 58 11.64 1.76 2.00
N TYR A 59 11.80 3.06 1.78
CA TYR A 59 13.04 3.63 1.25
C TYR A 59 13.41 4.89 2.01
N VAL A 60 14.71 5.07 2.25
CA VAL A 60 15.28 6.27 2.87
C VAL A 60 16.16 6.97 1.84
N ALA A 61 15.94 8.26 1.63
CA ALA A 61 16.73 9.08 0.73
C ALA A 61 18.21 9.05 1.14
N GLY A 62 19.09 8.76 0.18
CA GLY A 62 20.53 8.67 0.42
C GLY A 62 21.02 7.28 0.84
N LEU A 63 20.12 6.32 1.13
CA LEU A 63 20.50 4.96 1.44
C LEU A 63 20.47 4.09 0.17
N PHE A 64 21.65 3.80 -0.35
CA PHE A 64 21.83 2.99 -1.55
C PHE A 64 22.57 1.69 -1.22
N ASP A 65 22.26 0.64 -1.98
CA ASP A 65 23.01 -0.61 -1.98
C ASP A 65 23.44 -0.97 -3.41
N LYS A 66 24.46 -1.82 -3.52
CA LYS A 66 24.92 -2.37 -4.79
C LYS A 66 25.38 -3.80 -4.59
N PHE A 67 24.57 -4.74 -5.04
CA PHE A 67 24.99 -6.13 -5.13
C PHE A 67 26.09 -6.30 -6.20
N PRO A 68 27.12 -7.15 -5.98
CA PRO A 68 28.17 -7.37 -6.99
C PRO A 68 27.60 -7.80 -8.34
N GLY A 69 27.87 -7.02 -9.39
CA GLY A 69 27.38 -7.26 -10.75
C GLY A 69 26.11 -6.50 -11.13
N GLU A 70 25.50 -5.78 -10.18
CA GLU A 70 24.27 -5.00 -10.42
C GLU A 70 24.52 -3.49 -10.39
N VAL A 71 23.49 -2.72 -10.77
CA VAL A 71 23.51 -1.25 -10.67
C VAL A 71 23.26 -0.82 -9.22
N THR A 72 23.71 0.39 -8.87
CA THR A 72 23.41 0.98 -7.57
C THR A 72 21.95 1.42 -7.53
N GLU A 73 21.21 1.00 -6.50
CA GLU A 73 19.79 1.30 -6.32
C GLU A 73 19.47 1.70 -4.88
N LEU A 74 18.30 2.30 -4.66
CA LEU A 74 17.83 2.62 -3.32
C LEU A 74 17.59 1.31 -2.55
N ALA A 75 18.18 1.20 -1.36
CA ALA A 75 18.00 0.03 -0.53
C ALA A 75 16.55 -0.04 -0.02
N ASN A 76 15.88 -1.16 -0.27
CA ASN A 76 14.61 -1.46 0.37
C ASN A 76 14.87 -1.83 1.84
N ILE A 77 14.44 -1.00 2.78
CA ILE A 77 14.66 -1.21 4.21
C ILE A 77 13.58 -2.14 4.80
N PRO A 78 13.77 -2.66 6.03
CA PRO A 78 12.78 -3.52 6.67
C PRO A 78 11.39 -2.89 6.71
N ASP A 79 10.38 -3.69 6.40
CA ASP A 79 9.00 -3.26 6.51
C ASP A 79 8.54 -3.23 7.98
N TRP A 80 7.88 -2.14 8.34
CA TRP A 80 7.38 -1.84 9.67
C TRP A 80 5.85 -1.66 9.70
N LEU A 81 5.17 -1.81 8.55
CA LEU A 81 3.71 -1.74 8.42
C LEU A 81 3.03 -3.11 8.40
N ASN A 82 3.77 -4.22 8.25
CA ASN A 82 3.16 -5.54 8.23
C ASN A 82 2.53 -5.92 9.57
N ILE A 83 1.30 -6.41 9.51
CA ILE A 83 0.53 -6.91 10.65
C ILE A 83 0.06 -8.33 10.34
N ASP A 84 0.42 -9.28 11.21
CA ASP A 84 -0.14 -10.65 11.20
C ASP A 84 -1.37 -10.69 12.12
N LEU A 85 -2.55 -10.50 11.54
CA LEU A 85 -3.82 -10.54 12.26
C LEU A 85 -4.41 -11.95 12.24
N LYS A 86 -4.84 -12.44 13.40
CA LYS A 86 -5.53 -13.73 13.55
C LYS A 86 -6.86 -13.56 14.29
N LEU A 87 -7.90 -14.24 13.81
CA LEU A 87 -9.23 -14.29 14.40
C LEU A 87 -9.53 -15.75 14.74
N ASP A 88 -9.75 -16.06 16.03
CA ASP A 88 -9.94 -17.42 16.51
C ASP A 88 -8.85 -18.42 16.07
N GLY A 89 -7.60 -17.94 15.94
CA GLY A 89 -6.46 -18.74 15.50
C GLY A 89 -6.26 -18.80 13.98
N GLU A 90 -7.23 -18.37 13.20
CA GLU A 90 -7.16 -18.31 11.73
C GLU A 90 -6.57 -16.99 11.25
N LYS A 91 -5.70 -17.05 10.23
CA LYS A 91 -5.11 -15.84 9.63
C LYS A 91 -6.19 -15.03 8.92
N PHE A 92 -6.25 -13.73 9.21
CA PHE A 92 -7.12 -12.81 8.49
C PHE A 92 -6.57 -12.57 7.07
N ASP A 93 -7.41 -12.82 6.06
CA ASP A 93 -7.08 -12.63 4.65
C ASP A 93 -8.33 -12.15 3.89
N LEU A 94 -8.29 -10.96 3.30
CA LEU A 94 -9.40 -10.37 2.52
C LEU A 94 -9.74 -11.18 1.25
N LYS A 95 -8.88 -12.11 0.81
CA LYS A 95 -9.18 -13.05 -0.27
C LYS A 95 -10.09 -14.19 0.18
N THR A 96 -10.30 -14.36 1.48
CA THR A 96 -11.13 -15.41 2.07
C THR A 96 -12.44 -14.82 2.60
N GLY A 97 -13.53 -15.58 2.48
CA GLY A 97 -14.85 -15.16 2.96
C GLY A 97 -15.54 -14.12 2.08
N LYS A 98 -16.33 -13.24 2.71
CA LYS A 98 -17.16 -12.23 2.03
C LYS A 98 -16.84 -10.85 2.57
N ILE A 99 -16.33 -9.98 1.70
CA ILE A 99 -16.14 -8.56 2.01
C ILE A 99 -17.52 -7.88 2.05
N LEU A 100 -17.88 -7.31 3.19
CA LEU A 100 -19.14 -6.57 3.36
C LEU A 100 -18.99 -5.10 2.94
N SER A 101 -17.82 -4.51 3.20
CA SER A 101 -17.46 -3.15 2.82
C SER A 101 -15.93 -3.04 2.78
N TYR A 102 -15.40 -2.30 1.80
CA TYR A 102 -13.98 -2.00 1.69
C TYR A 102 -13.81 -0.57 1.21
N GLN A 103 -12.85 0.15 1.77
CA GLN A 103 -12.50 1.47 1.30
C GLN A 103 -11.08 1.83 1.73
N ARG A 104 -10.23 2.27 0.78
CA ARG A 104 -8.95 2.92 1.07
C ARG A 104 -8.98 4.34 0.51
N GLN A 105 -8.45 5.31 1.24
CA GLN A 105 -8.47 6.72 0.87
C GLN A 105 -7.10 7.38 1.10
N LEU A 106 -6.76 8.31 0.21
CA LEU A 106 -5.65 9.24 0.34
C LEU A 106 -6.23 10.65 0.28
N ASN A 107 -5.95 11.44 1.31
CA ASN A 107 -6.17 12.88 1.28
C ASN A 107 -4.89 13.53 0.77
N ILE A 108 -4.99 14.24 -0.36
CA ILE A 108 -3.86 14.91 -0.99
C ILE A 108 -3.61 16.31 -0.44
#